data_AF-A0A3B6LQF3-F1
#
_entry.id   AF-A0A3B6LQF3-F1
#
_cell.length_a   1.000
_cell.length_b   1.000
_cell.length_c   1.000
_cell.angle_alpha   90.00
_cell.angle_beta   90.00
_cell.angle_gamma   90.00
#
_symmetry.space_group_name_H-M   'P 1'
#
loop_
_entity.id
_entity.type
_entity.pdbx_description
1 polymer ?
#
loop_
_entity_poly.entity_id
_entity_poly.type
_entity_poly.pdbx_seq_one_letter_code
_entity_poly.pdbx_strand_id
1 'polypeptide(L)'
;MYPPGRFFRGTGPNAGCTMSDTERGIAALGINYNRVLKAARDTHPHPDTLGRLQPVLMGAMMHCLSDDADSLTRRMDDFLVKFSKFTRKMDDISARLQATRSPKGRRCGISPAAQLAGLYGDDLFRALMGVQLPVATPAEVCLEVALAAQRLIVHDQLDLFINLFEKTVFGANTTTIREYNIMAFKDHRKTLEKFVQEHIDLADAAATSHPPTGRAQ
;
A
#
# COMPACT_ATOMS: atom_id res chain seq x y z
N MET A 1 -16.12 -35.68 -69.04
CA MET A 1 -15.13 -35.65 -67.95
C MET A 1 -15.76 -34.98 -66.74
N TYR A 2 -16.18 -35.78 -65.76
CA TYR A 2 -16.64 -35.35 -64.43
C TYR A 2 -15.59 -35.84 -63.42
N PRO A 3 -15.21 -35.06 -62.39
CA PRO A 3 -14.44 -35.61 -61.28
C PRO A 3 -15.38 -36.26 -60.25
N PRO A 4 -14.95 -37.34 -59.58
CA PRO A 4 -15.71 -37.99 -58.52
C PRO A 4 -15.57 -37.20 -57.21
N GLY A 5 -16.60 -37.32 -56.37
CA GLY A 5 -16.73 -36.60 -55.11
C GLY A 5 -16.06 -37.26 -53.90
N ARG A 6 -15.97 -36.41 -52.87
CA ARG A 6 -15.89 -36.65 -51.42
C ARG A 6 -14.64 -37.35 -50.87
N PHE A 7 -13.86 -36.56 -50.13
CA PHE A 7 -13.53 -36.89 -48.75
C PHE A 7 -13.89 -35.70 -47.85
N PHE A 8 -15.06 -35.78 -47.21
CA PHE A 8 -15.33 -35.08 -45.96
C PHE A 8 -14.67 -35.92 -44.86
N ARG A 9 -13.59 -35.42 -44.26
CA ARG A 9 -13.15 -35.88 -42.93
C ARG A 9 -12.31 -34.80 -42.27
N GLY A 10 -12.91 -34.11 -41.31
CA GLY A 10 -12.21 -33.08 -40.55
C GLY A 10 -13.10 -32.16 -39.71
N THR A 11 -14.25 -32.62 -39.22
CA THR A 11 -14.91 -31.97 -38.08
C THR A 11 -14.63 -32.83 -36.85
N GLY A 12 -13.68 -32.36 -36.04
CA GLY A 12 -13.32 -32.86 -34.72
C GLY A 12 -12.67 -31.72 -33.92
N PRO A 13 -12.79 -31.71 -32.59
CA PRO A 13 -13.51 -30.66 -31.87
C PRO A 13 -12.60 -29.65 -31.18
N ASN A 14 -13.13 -28.46 -30.88
CA ASN A 14 -12.52 -27.45 -30.01
C ASN A 14 -11.07 -27.08 -30.38
N ALA A 15 -10.92 -26.21 -31.38
CA ALA A 15 -9.93 -25.16 -31.23
C ALA A 15 -10.40 -24.29 -30.05
N GLY A 16 -10.05 -24.70 -28.83
CA GLY A 16 -10.11 -23.80 -27.69
C GLY A 16 -9.41 -22.52 -28.13
N CYS A 17 -10.13 -21.40 -28.14
CA CYS A 17 -9.55 -20.12 -28.53
C CYS A 17 -8.33 -19.87 -27.66
N THR A 18 -7.15 -20.21 -28.19
CA THR A 18 -5.88 -19.90 -27.56
C THR A 18 -5.75 -18.40 -27.72
N MET A 19 -6.05 -17.66 -26.64
CA MET A 19 -5.84 -16.21 -26.59
C MET A 19 -4.47 -15.89 -27.18
N SER A 20 -4.45 -14.92 -28.08
CA SER A 20 -3.22 -14.32 -28.58
C SER A 20 -2.41 -13.73 -27.41
N ASP A 21 -1.10 -13.57 -27.59
CA ASP A 21 -0.24 -12.99 -26.55
C ASP A 21 -0.67 -11.57 -26.16
N THR A 22 -1.19 -10.81 -27.13
CA THR A 22 -1.80 -9.48 -26.90
C THR A 22 -3.04 -9.57 -26.00
N GLU A 23 -3.96 -10.50 -26.28
CA GLU A 23 -5.15 -10.70 -25.44
C GLU A 23 -4.79 -11.17 -24.03
N ARG A 24 -3.78 -12.02 -23.89
CA ARG A 24 -3.23 -12.42 -22.58
C ARG A 24 -2.63 -11.23 -21.83
N GLY A 25 -1.87 -10.38 -22.50
CA GLY A 25 -1.27 -9.18 -21.92
C GLY A 25 -2.32 -8.19 -21.42
N ILE A 26 -3.35 -7.93 -22.22
CA ILE A 26 -4.47 -7.03 -21.84
C ILE A 26 -5.25 -7.61 -20.65
N ALA A 27 -5.51 -8.92 -20.62
CA ALA A 27 -6.20 -9.57 -19.50
C ALA A 27 -5.38 -9.49 -18.20
N ALA A 28 -4.07 -9.76 -18.26
CA ALA A 28 -3.17 -9.64 -17.10
C ALA A 28 -3.13 -8.20 -16.56
N LEU A 29 -3.08 -7.23 -17.47
CA LEU A 29 -3.12 -5.81 -17.11
C LEU A 29 -4.44 -5.44 -16.40
N GLY A 30 -5.58 -5.94 -16.90
CA GLY A 30 -6.90 -5.79 -16.27
C GLY A 30 -6.98 -6.36 -14.85
N ILE A 31 -6.35 -7.52 -14.61
CA ILE A 31 -6.27 -8.13 -13.28
C ILE A 31 -5.44 -7.23 -12.34
N ASN A 32 -4.28 -6.77 -12.79
CA ASN A 32 -3.40 -5.96 -11.96
C ASN A 32 -3.99 -4.59 -11.62
N TYR A 33 -4.69 -3.95 -12.56
CA TYR A 33 -5.47 -2.74 -12.30
C TYR A 33 -6.42 -2.91 -11.10
N ASN A 34 -7.22 -3.98 -11.12
CA ASN A 34 -8.18 -4.25 -10.04
C ASN A 34 -7.48 -4.59 -8.73
N ARG A 35 -6.35 -5.31 -8.78
CA ARG A 35 -5.54 -5.62 -7.59
C ARG A 35 -4.97 -4.35 -6.96
N VAL A 36 -4.45 -3.42 -7.75
CA VAL A 36 -3.91 -2.14 -7.26
C VAL A 36 -5.02 -1.30 -6.64
N LEU A 37 -6.17 -1.16 -7.32
CA LEU A 37 -7.30 -0.40 -6.76
C LEU A 37 -7.82 -0.99 -5.46
N LYS A 38 -7.94 -2.32 -5.38
CA LYS A 38 -8.35 -3.00 -4.16
C LYS A 38 -7.34 -2.75 -3.03
N ALA A 39 -6.06 -3.00 -3.29
CA ALA A 39 -5.00 -2.78 -2.31
C ALA A 39 -4.99 -1.34 -1.79
N ALA A 40 -5.15 -0.35 -2.68
CA ALA A 40 -5.24 1.05 -2.30
C ALA A 40 -6.46 1.33 -1.40
N ARG A 41 -7.65 0.86 -1.77
CA ARG A 41 -8.89 1.06 -0.99
C ARG A 41 -8.81 0.47 0.41
N ASP A 42 -8.22 -0.72 0.54
CA ASP A 42 -8.09 -1.43 1.82
C ASP A 42 -7.19 -0.66 2.82
N THR A 43 -6.41 0.33 2.36
CA THR A 43 -5.54 1.17 3.22
C THR A 43 -6.18 2.48 3.68
N HIS A 44 -7.45 2.72 3.32
CA HIS A 44 -8.20 3.93 3.66
C HIS A 44 -7.41 5.24 3.46
N PRO A 45 -6.82 5.47 2.27
CA PRO A 45 -6.07 6.68 1.97
C PRO A 45 -7.00 7.90 1.89
N HIS A 46 -6.40 9.09 1.74
CA HIS A 46 -7.16 10.32 1.50
C HIS A 46 -8.07 10.15 0.26
N PRO A 47 -9.33 10.64 0.27
CA PRO A 47 -10.25 10.51 -0.86
C PRO A 47 -9.67 11.00 -2.19
N ASP A 48 -8.92 12.10 -2.17
CA ASP A 48 -8.27 12.66 -3.36
C ASP A 48 -7.23 11.71 -3.97
N THR A 49 -6.52 10.95 -3.14
CA THR A 49 -5.54 9.94 -3.61
C THR A 49 -6.24 8.85 -4.43
N LEU A 50 -7.40 8.35 -3.97
CA LEU A 50 -8.19 7.39 -4.76
C LEU A 50 -8.77 8.01 -6.03
N GLY A 51 -9.25 9.26 -5.92
CA GLY A 51 -9.75 10.04 -7.06
C GLY A 51 -8.70 10.25 -8.15
N ARG A 52 -7.43 10.38 -7.78
CA ARG A 52 -6.29 10.46 -8.72
C ARG A 52 -5.86 9.10 -9.25
N LEU A 53 -5.83 8.07 -8.42
CA LEU A 53 -5.34 6.74 -8.79
C LEU A 53 -6.10 6.15 -9.99
N GLN A 54 -7.43 6.23 -9.97
CA GLN A 54 -8.28 5.62 -10.99
C GLN A 54 -8.06 6.17 -12.41
N PRO A 55 -8.13 7.49 -12.66
CA PRO A 55 -7.88 8.05 -14.00
C PRO A 55 -6.42 7.85 -14.45
N VAL A 56 -5.47 7.87 -13.52
CA VAL A 56 -4.05 7.66 -13.80
C VAL A 56 -3.77 6.24 -14.27
N LEU A 57 -4.32 5.25 -13.55
CA LEU A 57 -4.23 3.84 -13.95
C LEU A 57 -4.93 3.58 -15.28
N MET A 58 -6.12 4.17 -15.50
CA MET A 58 -6.84 4.04 -16.76
C MET A 58 -6.05 4.66 -17.93
N GLY A 59 -5.50 5.87 -17.73
CA GLY A 59 -4.65 6.51 -18.72
C GLY A 59 -3.39 5.70 -19.04
N ALA A 60 -2.77 5.09 -18.03
CA ALA A 60 -1.63 4.20 -18.21
C ALA A 60 -1.99 2.95 -19.02
N MET A 61 -3.15 2.35 -18.75
CA MET A 61 -3.64 1.22 -19.54
C MET A 61 -3.85 1.62 -21.00
N MET A 62 -4.54 2.75 -21.25
CA MET A 62 -4.81 3.23 -22.60
C MET A 62 -3.54 3.57 -23.38
N HIS A 63 -2.55 4.18 -22.70
CA HIS A 63 -1.24 4.45 -23.30
C HIS A 63 -0.50 3.15 -23.67
N CYS A 64 -0.66 2.09 -22.87
CA CYS A 64 0.00 0.81 -23.12
C CYS A 64 -0.75 -0.12 -24.10
N LEU A 65 -2.03 0.15 -24.42
CA LEU A 65 -2.74 -0.58 -25.49
C LEU A 65 -2.11 -0.35 -26.87
N SER A 66 -1.28 0.69 -27.03
CA SER A 66 -0.48 0.98 -28.23
C SER A 66 1.01 0.61 -28.10
N ASP A 67 1.45 0.07 -26.96
CA ASP A 67 2.87 -0.04 -26.54
C ASP A 67 3.15 -1.42 -25.84
N ASP A 68 4.21 -1.50 -25.02
CA ASP A 68 4.61 -2.67 -24.22
C ASP A 68 3.78 -2.84 -22.92
N ALA A 69 2.66 -3.58 -23.00
CA ALA A 69 1.81 -3.94 -21.87
C ALA A 69 2.52 -4.78 -20.78
N ASP A 70 3.56 -5.55 -21.13
CA ASP A 70 4.28 -6.39 -20.17
C ASP A 70 5.11 -5.56 -19.20
N SER A 71 5.68 -4.45 -19.68
CA SER A 71 6.42 -3.50 -18.85
C SER A 71 5.51 -2.87 -17.79
N LEU A 72 4.31 -2.45 -18.18
CA LEU A 72 3.32 -1.89 -17.25
C LEU A 72 2.87 -2.92 -16.20
N THR A 73 2.55 -4.12 -16.66
CA THR A 73 2.15 -5.24 -15.80
C THR A 73 3.21 -5.53 -14.74
N ARG A 74 4.49 -5.60 -15.14
CA ARG A 74 5.63 -5.79 -14.22
C ARG A 74 5.76 -4.67 -13.19
N ARG A 75 5.54 -3.40 -13.58
CA ARG A 75 5.57 -2.26 -12.63
C ARG A 75 4.44 -2.35 -11.60
N MET A 76 3.23 -2.71 -12.02
CA MET A 76 2.11 -2.89 -11.09
C MET A 76 2.36 -4.06 -10.13
N ASP A 77 2.91 -5.18 -10.60
CA ASP A 77 3.26 -6.32 -9.74
C ASP A 77 4.38 -5.98 -8.74
N ASP A 78 5.45 -5.32 -9.18
CA ASP A 78 6.53 -4.87 -8.28
C ASP A 78 5.99 -3.91 -7.20
N PHE A 79 5.10 -2.99 -7.58
CA PHE A 79 4.40 -2.15 -6.61
C PHE A 79 3.57 -2.98 -5.64
N LEU A 80 2.71 -3.90 -6.10
CA LEU A 80 1.88 -4.73 -5.22
C LEU A 80 2.73 -5.54 -4.22
N VAL A 81 3.85 -6.10 -4.67
CA VAL A 81 4.78 -6.83 -3.79
C VAL A 81 5.34 -5.91 -2.72
N LYS A 82 5.84 -4.72 -3.08
CA LYS A 82 6.39 -3.75 -2.11
C LYS A 82 5.32 -3.19 -1.18
N PHE A 83 4.19 -2.79 -1.73
CA PHE A 83 3.04 -2.25 -1.00
C PHE A 83 2.52 -3.25 0.04
N SER A 84 2.41 -4.53 -0.33
CA SER A 84 1.97 -5.58 0.60
C SER A 84 2.87 -5.74 1.82
N LYS A 85 4.18 -5.44 1.72
CA LYS A 85 5.08 -5.49 2.88
C LYS A 85 4.74 -4.38 3.87
N PHE A 86 4.43 -3.19 3.37
CA PHE A 86 4.04 -2.05 4.22
C PHE A 86 2.66 -2.25 4.85
N THR A 87 1.70 -2.77 4.10
CA THR A 87 0.35 -3.05 4.64
C THR A 87 0.38 -4.19 5.66
N ARG A 88 1.18 -5.25 5.44
CA ARG A 88 1.36 -6.30 6.46
C ARG A 88 1.92 -5.76 7.78
N LYS A 89 2.89 -4.84 7.73
CA LYS A 89 3.43 -4.21 8.94
C LYS A 89 2.36 -3.35 9.62
N MET A 90 1.53 -2.64 8.85
CA MET A 90 0.38 -1.90 9.38
C MET A 90 -0.63 -2.83 10.08
N ASP A 91 -0.95 -3.97 9.46
CA ASP A 91 -1.86 -4.98 10.00
C ASP A 91 -1.32 -5.62 11.29
N ASP A 92 -0.02 -5.92 11.33
CA ASP A 92 0.66 -6.45 12.52
C ASP A 92 0.57 -5.48 13.71
N ILE A 93 0.91 -4.20 13.50
CA ILE A 93 0.79 -3.17 14.53
C ILE A 93 -0.66 -3.02 14.98
N SER A 94 -1.61 -3.03 14.03
CA SER A 94 -3.04 -2.95 14.34
C SER A 94 -3.49 -4.13 15.19
N ALA A 95 -3.08 -5.36 14.85
CA ALA A 95 -3.41 -6.56 15.62
C ALA A 95 -2.83 -6.51 17.04
N ARG A 96 -1.57 -6.08 17.18
CA ARG A 96 -0.92 -5.85 18.48
C ARG A 96 -1.66 -4.81 19.31
N LEU A 97 -2.05 -3.69 18.71
CA LEU A 97 -2.81 -2.63 19.37
C LEU A 97 -4.15 -3.17 19.88
N GLN A 98 -4.88 -3.94 19.07
CA GLN A 98 -6.13 -4.57 19.51
C GLN A 98 -5.92 -5.55 20.67
N ALA A 99 -4.82 -6.32 20.66
CA ALA A 99 -4.49 -7.21 21.77
C ALA A 99 -4.18 -6.46 23.08
N THR A 100 -3.58 -5.27 23.01
CA THR A 100 -3.33 -4.43 24.20
C THR A 100 -4.58 -3.76 24.76
N ARG A 101 -5.60 -3.54 23.92
CA ARG A 101 -6.88 -2.93 24.31
C ARG A 101 -7.76 -3.94 25.06
N SER A 102 -7.66 -3.96 26.39
CA SER A 102 -8.53 -4.80 27.21
C SER A 102 -10.00 -4.32 27.16
N PRO A 103 -11.00 -5.22 27.08
CA PRO A 103 -12.42 -4.84 27.03
C PRO A 103 -12.94 -4.09 28.27
N LYS A 104 -12.18 -4.06 29.37
CA LYS A 104 -12.57 -3.50 30.67
C LYS A 104 -11.80 -2.23 31.07
N GLY A 105 -10.90 -1.74 30.22
CA GLY A 105 -10.07 -0.55 30.49
C GLY A 105 -10.81 0.75 30.17
N ARG A 106 -11.28 1.45 31.20
CA ARG A 106 -11.88 2.79 31.12
C ARG A 106 -10.87 3.76 30.49
N ARG A 107 -11.12 4.22 29.25
CA ARG A 107 -10.33 5.27 28.59
C ARG A 107 -10.36 6.53 29.47
N CYS A 108 -9.24 6.87 30.08
CA CYS A 108 -9.08 8.12 30.83
C CYS A 108 -7.89 8.87 30.25
N GLY A 109 -8.14 9.64 29.19
CA GLY A 109 -7.16 10.45 28.49
C GLY A 109 -7.51 10.65 27.01
N ILE A 110 -7.13 11.79 26.45
CA ILE A 110 -7.16 12.03 25.01
C ILE A 110 -6.08 11.13 24.40
N SER A 111 -6.48 10.07 23.71
CA SER A 111 -5.54 9.16 23.04
C SER A 111 -4.79 9.92 21.94
N PRO A 112 -3.47 9.76 21.79
CA PRO A 112 -2.73 10.37 20.69
C PRO A 112 -3.26 9.94 19.32
N ALA A 113 -3.86 8.76 19.19
CA ALA A 113 -4.58 8.41 17.96
C ALA A 113 -5.70 9.40 17.61
N ALA A 114 -6.37 10.01 18.60
CA ALA A 114 -7.42 11.01 18.35
C ALA A 114 -6.84 12.35 17.88
N GLN A 115 -5.61 12.70 18.31
CA GLN A 115 -4.92 13.91 17.86
C GLN A 115 -4.33 13.76 16.46
N LEU A 116 -3.91 12.54 16.12
CA LEU A 116 -3.41 12.19 14.79
C LEU A 116 -4.52 11.83 13.80
N ALA A 117 -5.74 11.54 14.29
CA ALA A 117 -6.88 11.21 13.46
C ALA A 117 -7.27 12.39 12.57
N GLY A 118 -7.32 12.13 11.26
CA GLY A 118 -7.70 13.14 10.26
C GLY A 118 -6.55 14.00 9.75
N LEU A 119 -5.33 13.84 10.28
CA LEU A 119 -4.14 14.41 9.65
C LEU A 119 -3.65 13.50 8.52
N TYR A 120 -3.08 14.11 7.47
CA TYR A 120 -2.53 13.43 6.30
C TYR A 120 -1.23 14.12 5.86
N GLY A 121 -0.38 13.40 5.11
CA GLY A 121 0.82 13.95 4.48
C GLY A 121 1.75 14.70 5.44
N ASP A 122 2.20 15.89 5.04
CA ASP A 122 3.16 16.71 5.78
C ASP A 122 2.67 17.13 7.17
N ASP A 123 1.37 17.36 7.34
CA ASP A 123 0.80 17.75 8.63
C ASP A 123 0.85 16.58 9.62
N LEU A 124 0.53 15.37 9.14
CA LEU A 124 0.70 14.15 9.94
C LEU A 124 2.18 13.90 10.24
N PHE A 125 3.06 14.07 9.26
CA PHE A 125 4.50 13.93 9.48
C PHE A 125 5.01 14.89 10.56
N ARG A 126 4.66 16.18 10.46
CA ARG A 126 5.07 17.19 11.44
C ARG A 126 4.54 16.87 12.82
N ALA A 127 3.28 16.44 12.92
CA ALA A 127 2.69 16.01 14.19
C ALA A 127 3.48 14.84 14.79
N LEU A 128 3.78 13.80 13.99
CA LEU A 128 4.55 12.64 14.41
C LEU A 128 5.96 13.01 14.88
N MET A 129 6.68 13.88 14.16
CA MET A 129 8.01 14.34 14.57
C MET A 129 7.99 15.20 15.84
N GLY A 130 6.84 15.79 16.17
CA GLY A 130 6.62 16.52 17.42
C GLY A 130 6.23 15.63 18.61
N VAL A 131 5.88 14.36 18.38
CA VAL A 131 5.49 13.44 19.46
C VAL A 131 6.71 13.10 20.31
N GLN A 132 6.63 13.42 21.60
CA GLN A 132 7.59 12.99 22.62
C GLN A 132 6.87 12.11 23.64
N LEU A 133 7.16 10.82 23.62
CA LEU A 133 6.60 9.85 24.57
C LEU A 133 7.63 9.54 25.67
N PRO A 134 7.30 9.71 26.96
CA PRO A 134 8.14 9.23 28.06
C PRO A 134 8.37 7.71 27.98
N VAL A 135 9.48 7.21 28.55
CA VAL A 135 9.77 5.76 28.60
C VAL A 135 8.68 4.97 29.35
N ALA A 136 7.98 5.61 30.30
CA ALA A 136 6.87 5.01 31.05
C ALA A 136 5.52 5.02 30.31
N THR A 137 5.51 5.33 29.01
CA THR A 137 4.28 5.41 28.21
C THR A 137 3.63 4.03 28.06
N PRO A 138 2.29 3.92 28.20
CA PRO A 138 1.60 2.65 27.99
C PRO A 138 1.83 2.09 26.58
N ALA A 139 1.95 0.76 26.47
CA ALA A 139 2.17 0.06 25.20
C ALA A 139 1.13 0.44 24.12
N GLU A 140 -0.14 0.61 24.52
CA GLU A 140 -1.22 1.03 23.62
C GLU A 140 -0.89 2.36 22.92
N VAL A 141 -0.41 3.34 23.67
CA VAL A 141 -0.10 4.68 23.16
C VAL A 141 1.09 4.63 22.19
N CYS A 142 2.12 3.86 22.51
CA CYS A 142 3.25 3.66 21.62
C CYS A 142 2.82 3.00 20.29
N LEU A 143 1.94 1.99 20.34
CA LEU A 143 1.41 1.31 19.17
C LEU A 143 0.47 2.20 18.34
N GLU A 144 -0.31 3.10 18.96
CA GLU A 144 -1.12 4.08 18.25
C GLU A 144 -0.28 5.02 17.39
N VAL A 145 0.81 5.53 17.95
CA VAL A 145 1.75 6.42 17.25
C VAL A 145 2.51 5.67 16.15
N ALA A 146 2.97 4.45 16.43
CA ALA A 146 3.59 3.58 15.42
C ALA A 146 2.63 3.28 14.26
N LEU A 147 1.34 3.04 14.55
CA LEU A 147 0.33 2.77 13.53
C LEU A 147 0.07 3.99 12.65
N ALA A 148 0.00 5.19 13.23
CA ALA A 148 -0.18 6.43 12.48
C ALA A 148 1.02 6.70 11.54
N ALA A 149 2.25 6.52 12.02
CA ALA A 149 3.44 6.63 11.19
C ALA A 149 3.50 5.56 10.08
N GLN A 150 3.12 4.32 10.39
CA GLN A 150 3.08 3.25 9.39
C GLN A 150 2.00 3.50 8.31
N ARG A 151 0.86 4.10 8.68
CA ARG A 151 -0.17 4.53 7.72
C ARG A 151 0.36 5.62 6.79
N LEU A 152 1.09 6.60 7.31
CA LEU A 152 1.73 7.63 6.49
C LEU A 152 2.67 7.00 5.45
N ILE A 153 3.54 6.06 5.86
CA ILE A 153 4.40 5.33 4.91
C ILE A 153 3.56 4.68 3.80
N VAL A 154 2.47 4.00 4.15
CA VAL A 154 1.60 3.33 3.17
C VAL A 154 0.99 4.35 2.19
N HIS A 155 0.49 5.49 2.70
CA HIS A 155 -0.11 6.55 1.87
C HIS A 155 0.94 7.20 0.96
N ASP A 156 2.12 7.51 1.47
CA ASP A 156 3.22 8.08 0.67
C ASP A 156 3.66 7.14 -0.45
N GLN A 157 3.71 5.81 -0.20
CA GLN A 157 4.02 4.84 -1.25
C GLN A 157 2.97 4.85 -2.37
N LEU A 158 1.69 4.99 -2.01
CA LEU A 158 0.61 5.07 -2.97
C LEU A 158 0.70 6.37 -3.78
N ASP A 159 0.94 7.50 -3.13
CA ASP A 159 1.11 8.79 -3.81
C ASP A 159 2.35 8.81 -4.72
N LEU A 160 3.48 8.23 -4.29
CA LEU A 160 4.66 8.07 -5.15
C LEU A 160 4.33 7.24 -6.39
N PHE A 161 3.61 6.13 -6.22
CA PHE A 161 3.19 5.28 -7.32
C PHE A 161 2.31 6.05 -8.31
N ILE A 162 1.30 6.77 -7.83
CA ILE A 162 0.44 7.63 -8.65
C ILE A 162 1.27 8.67 -9.40
N ASN A 163 2.17 9.38 -8.71
CA ASN A 163 3.02 10.41 -9.30
C ASN A 163 3.94 9.85 -10.41
N LEU A 164 4.44 8.61 -10.26
CA LEU A 164 5.24 7.96 -11.30
C LEU A 164 4.41 7.63 -12.54
N PHE A 165 3.15 7.25 -12.35
CA PHE A 165 2.22 7.00 -13.45
C PHE A 165 1.73 8.27 -14.12
N GLU A 166 1.32 9.29 -13.36
CA GLU A 166 0.93 10.60 -13.89
C GLU A 166 2.01 11.16 -14.82
N LYS A 167 3.28 11.06 -14.43
CA LYS A 167 4.39 11.52 -15.28
C LYS A 167 4.59 10.68 -16.54
N THR A 168 4.36 9.37 -16.46
CA THR A 168 4.45 8.47 -17.62
C THR A 168 3.31 8.74 -18.61
N VAL A 169 2.10 9.00 -18.10
CA VAL A 169 0.89 9.18 -18.90
C VAL A 169 0.75 10.61 -19.45
N PHE A 170 1.14 11.61 -18.66
CA PHE A 170 0.91 13.03 -18.98
C PHE A 170 2.20 13.79 -19.35
N GLY A 171 3.34 13.10 -19.49
CA GLY A 171 4.53 13.64 -20.16
C GLY A 171 5.31 14.74 -19.41
N ALA A 172 5.15 14.88 -18.10
CA ALA A 172 5.83 15.94 -17.32
C ALA A 172 7.33 15.60 -17.09
N ASN A 173 8.23 16.30 -17.79
CA ASN A 173 9.67 16.04 -17.80
C ASN A 173 10.49 17.10 -17.03
N THR A 174 10.95 16.75 -15.82
CA THR A 174 12.06 17.44 -15.12
C THR A 174 12.89 16.41 -14.33
N THR A 175 13.88 15.79 -14.99
CA THR A 175 14.67 14.66 -14.46
C THR A 175 15.35 14.96 -13.12
N THR A 176 15.92 16.15 -12.95
CA THR A 176 16.62 16.54 -11.72
C THR A 176 15.66 16.74 -10.54
N ILE A 177 14.49 17.34 -10.79
CA ILE A 177 13.42 17.49 -9.78
C ILE A 177 12.88 16.12 -9.40
N ARG A 178 12.78 15.19 -10.36
CA ARG A 178 12.38 13.80 -10.10
C ARG A 178 13.38 13.07 -9.19
N GLU A 179 14.67 13.16 -9.47
CA GLU A 179 15.70 12.51 -8.65
C GLU A 179 15.73 13.08 -7.24
N TYR A 180 15.68 14.41 -7.11
CA TYR A 180 15.61 15.08 -5.81
C TYR A 180 14.39 14.64 -5.00
N ASN A 181 13.20 14.62 -5.62
CA ASN A 181 11.97 14.18 -4.95
C ASN A 181 12.02 12.71 -4.54
N ILE A 182 12.64 11.83 -5.34
CA ILE A 182 12.83 10.42 -4.98
C ILE A 182 13.79 10.28 -3.78
N MET A 183 14.86 11.08 -3.74
CA MET A 183 15.80 11.06 -2.63
C MET A 183 15.17 11.57 -1.34
N ALA A 184 14.47 12.71 -1.41
CA ALA A 184 13.71 13.25 -0.28
C ALA A 184 12.67 12.24 0.22
N PHE A 185 11.93 11.60 -0.68
CA PHE A 185 10.99 10.53 -0.33
C PHE A 185 11.67 9.35 0.37
N LYS A 186 12.83 8.90 -0.13
CA LYS A 186 13.56 7.79 0.48
C LYS A 186 14.05 8.13 1.89
N ASP A 187 14.49 9.37 2.10
CA ASP A 187 14.94 9.87 3.39
C ASP A 187 13.77 10.00 4.38
N HIS A 188 12.68 10.61 3.93
CA HIS A 188 11.41 10.71 4.66
C HIS A 188 10.92 9.34 5.12
N ARG A 189 10.86 8.36 4.20
CA ARG A 189 10.47 6.98 4.52
C ARG A 189 11.41 6.34 5.54
N LYS A 190 12.73 6.49 5.40
CA LYS A 190 13.70 5.93 6.37
C LYS A 190 13.49 6.50 7.77
N THR A 191 13.23 7.80 7.85
CA THR A 191 12.92 8.49 9.10
C THR A 191 11.66 7.88 9.75
N LEU A 192 10.59 7.73 8.98
CA LEU A 192 9.36 7.09 9.47
C LEU A 192 9.55 5.62 9.85
N GLU A 193 10.29 4.83 9.07
CA GLU A 193 10.57 3.42 9.37
C GLU A 193 11.31 3.25 10.70
N LYS A 194 12.31 4.12 10.94
CA LYS A 194 13.04 4.17 12.21
C LYS A 194 12.09 4.55 13.35
N PHE A 195 11.31 5.61 13.16
CA PHE A 195 10.34 6.09 14.15
C PHE A 195 9.30 5.01 14.52
N VAL A 196 8.75 4.30 13.53
CA VAL A 196 7.82 3.17 13.75
C VAL A 196 8.49 2.08 14.58
N GLN A 197 9.74 1.73 14.27
CA GLN A 197 10.45 0.68 15.00
C GLN A 197 10.75 1.08 16.44
N GLU A 198 11.21 2.30 16.67
CA GLU A 198 11.46 2.83 18.02
C GLU A 198 10.20 2.77 18.89
N HIS A 199 9.04 3.10 18.33
CA HIS A 199 7.76 3.04 19.06
C HIS A 199 7.26 1.62 19.29
N ILE A 200 7.56 0.68 18.37
CA ILE A 200 7.32 -0.74 18.59
C ILE A 200 8.16 -1.26 19.77
N ASP A 201 9.45 -0.92 19.79
CA ASP A 201 10.37 -1.38 20.83
C ASP A 201 9.98 -0.81 22.20
N LEU A 202 9.53 0.45 22.25
CA LEU A 202 8.96 1.05 23.47
C LEU A 202 7.70 0.33 23.94
N ALA A 203 6.82 -0.08 23.02
CA ALA A 203 5.61 -0.83 23.38
C ALA A 203 5.96 -2.20 23.99
N ASP A 204 6.96 -2.90 23.44
CA ASP A 204 7.41 -4.20 23.94
C ASP A 204 8.11 -4.07 25.32
N ALA A 205 8.88 -3.00 25.52
CA ALA A 205 9.46 -2.69 26.83
C ALA A 205 8.37 -2.39 27.88
N ALA A 206 7.34 -1.62 27.52
CA ALA A 206 6.22 -1.34 28.42
C ALA A 206 5.46 -2.62 28.80
N ALA A 207 5.22 -3.52 27.84
CA ALA A 207 4.51 -4.78 28.09
C ALA A 207 5.28 -5.74 29.03
N THR A 208 6.61 -5.74 28.95
CA THR A 208 7.47 -6.59 29.81
C THR A 208 7.69 -6.02 31.21
N SER A 209 7.53 -4.70 31.39
CA SER A 209 7.65 -4.02 32.69
C SER A 209 6.48 -4.24 33.65
N HIS A 210 5.35 -4.76 33.15
CA HIS A 210 4.17 -5.10 33.97
C HIS A 210 4.18 -6.60 34.27
N PRO A 211 4.69 -7.06 35.42
CA PRO A 211 4.57 -8.46 35.81
C PRO A 211 3.08 -8.82 36.00
N PRO A 212 2.67 -10.08 35.75
CA PRO A 212 1.34 -10.51 36.11
C PRO A 212 1.21 -10.38 37.63
N THR A 213 0.38 -9.47 38.09
CA THR A 213 -0.05 -9.40 39.49
C THR A 213 -0.97 -10.59 39.77
N GLY A 214 -0.42 -11.80 39.75
CA GLY A 214 -1.00 -12.98 40.35
C GLY A 214 -0.84 -12.86 41.86
N ARG A 215 -1.87 -12.36 42.54
CA ARG A 215 -2.09 -12.52 43.99
C ARG A 215 -1.83 -13.97 44.40
N ALA A 216 -0.89 -14.24 45.30
CA ALA A 216 -0.95 -14.13 46.76
C ALA A 216 -1.20 -15.52 47.37
N GLN A 217 -0.42 -15.80 48.42
CA GLN A 217 -0.40 -17.00 49.27
C GLN A 217 -1.78 -17.40 49.79
#